data_AF-B7FV84-F1
#
_entry.id   AF-B7FV84-F1
#
_cell.length_a   1.000
_cell.length_b   1.000
_cell.length_c   1.000
_cell.angle_alpha   90.00
_cell.angle_beta   90.00
_cell.angle_gamma   90.00
#
_symmetry.space_group_name_H-M   'P 1'
#
loop_
_entity.id
_entity.type
_entity.pdbx_description
1 polymer ?
#
loop_
_entity_poly.entity_id
_entity_poly.type
_entity_poly.pdbx_seq_one_letter_code
_entity_poly.pdbx_strand_id
1 'polypeptide(L)'
;MRRQQAPRNSTRSSQPAAVAFCRRPVDLLPLPMARAIPKEASGKAPSTGEKSSSGPQRKPQRVLGVEAFAQSSKKGVVKALHSFRARHEKKRRHVAQKLRQYSKVMKQEGYVPGQGASRKRSTEHVNGDSKAPNSTNGNEGYSTEAKNDKDLNQSTNEASNSAIATELPTPHRSAKKSKSNPFQKSLQKAEQRKEEMDQKQKEREEGERRRRKKLRERRQRTQQLSQRTRKGQPVMQNVVHDILQKLAKQEKPQQPISAKQAEEKRKG
;
A
#
# COMPACT_ATOMS: atom_id res chain seq x y z
N MET A 1 36.05 47.16 27.97
CA MET A 1 35.09 46.03 28.10
C MET A 1 35.37 45.00 27.01
N ARG A 2 35.91 43.83 27.39
CA ARG A 2 36.34 42.74 26.49
C ARG A 2 35.12 41.92 26.03
N ARG A 3 34.89 41.87 24.72
CA ARG A 3 33.83 41.06 24.08
C ARG A 3 34.37 39.64 23.87
N GLN A 4 33.92 38.69 24.68
CA GLN A 4 34.27 37.28 24.53
C GLN A 4 33.61 36.69 23.27
N GLN A 5 34.38 36.04 22.41
CA GLN A 5 33.89 35.31 21.25
C GLN A 5 33.67 33.83 21.63
N ALA A 6 32.52 33.28 21.26
CA ALA A 6 32.17 31.88 21.47
C ALA A 6 32.81 30.96 20.39
N PRO A 7 33.25 29.73 20.74
CA PRO A 7 33.84 28.81 19.79
C PRO A 7 32.77 28.17 18.88
N ARG A 8 33.07 28.10 17.58
CA ARG A 8 32.27 27.44 16.55
C ARG A 8 32.52 25.93 16.60
N ASN A 9 31.50 25.15 16.94
CA ASN A 9 31.54 23.69 16.83
C ASN A 9 31.47 23.26 15.35
N SER A 10 32.63 22.85 14.84
CA SER A 10 32.82 22.18 13.55
C SER A 10 32.20 20.78 13.58
N THR A 11 30.99 20.64 13.06
CA THR A 11 30.39 19.32 12.80
C THR A 11 31.06 18.69 11.59
N ARG A 12 31.97 17.76 11.88
CA ARG A 12 32.70 16.92 10.94
C ARG A 12 31.69 16.11 10.10
N SER A 13 31.59 16.51 8.83
CA SER A 13 30.88 15.81 7.75
C SER A 13 31.43 14.38 7.59
N SER A 14 30.70 13.41 8.12
CA SER A 14 30.89 11.98 7.87
C SER A 14 30.21 11.64 6.55
N GLN A 15 30.95 11.69 5.44
CA GLN A 15 30.46 11.13 4.18
C GLN A 15 30.42 9.60 4.28
N PRO A 16 29.30 8.94 3.92
CA PRO A 16 29.26 7.48 3.85
C PRO A 16 30.08 7.02 2.63
N ALA A 17 31.01 6.10 2.88
CA ALA A 17 31.78 5.42 1.85
C ALA A 17 30.84 4.81 0.79
N ALA A 18 31.01 5.24 -0.46
CA ALA A 18 30.29 4.71 -1.60
C ALA A 18 30.70 3.25 -1.81
N VAL A 19 29.85 2.33 -1.38
CA VAL A 19 30.00 0.90 -1.67
C VAL A 19 29.74 0.72 -3.16
N ALA A 20 30.80 0.57 -3.94
CA ALA A 20 30.75 0.28 -5.37
C ALA A 20 30.07 -1.08 -5.59
N PHE A 21 28.76 -1.03 -5.85
CA PHE A 21 27.96 -2.21 -6.15
C PHE A 21 28.24 -2.60 -7.61
N CYS A 22 29.26 -3.42 -7.82
CA CYS A 22 29.54 -4.05 -9.11
C CYS A 22 28.32 -4.86 -9.56
N ARG A 23 27.47 -4.26 -10.40
CA ARG A 23 26.35 -4.94 -11.05
C ARG A 23 26.93 -5.95 -12.03
N ARG A 24 26.88 -7.24 -11.66
CA ARG A 24 27.15 -8.34 -12.60
C ARG A 24 26.21 -8.21 -13.80
N PRO A 25 26.73 -8.36 -15.04
CA PRO A 25 25.90 -8.44 -16.23
C PRO A 25 25.04 -9.71 -16.11
N VAL A 26 23.73 -9.54 -16.15
CA VAL A 26 22.81 -10.67 -16.28
C VAL A 26 22.71 -11.02 -17.75
N ASP A 27 23.30 -12.15 -18.11
CA ASP A 27 23.18 -12.74 -19.45
C ASP A 27 21.69 -12.95 -19.78
N LEU A 28 21.24 -12.17 -20.77
CA LEU A 28 19.90 -12.26 -21.33
C LEU A 28 19.78 -13.59 -22.10
N LEU A 29 19.26 -14.61 -21.44
CA LEU A 29 18.84 -15.84 -22.11
C LEU A 29 17.63 -15.54 -23.05
N PRO A 30 17.64 -16.10 -24.27
CA PRO A 30 16.62 -15.83 -25.28
C PRO A 30 15.25 -16.39 -24.88
N LEU A 31 14.23 -15.54 -24.93
CA LEU A 31 12.85 -15.91 -24.63
C LEU A 31 12.28 -16.84 -25.71
N PRO A 32 11.59 -17.94 -25.33
CA PRO A 32 11.02 -18.88 -26.30
C PRO A 32 9.87 -18.24 -27.08
N MET A 33 9.94 -18.38 -28.40
CA MET A 33 8.98 -17.81 -29.36
C MET A 33 7.56 -18.34 -29.13
N ALA A 34 6.62 -17.42 -28.97
CA ALA A 34 5.21 -17.72 -28.85
C ALA A 34 4.66 -18.28 -30.16
N ARG A 35 4.19 -19.54 -30.12
CA ARG A 35 3.47 -20.18 -31.23
C ARG A 35 2.15 -19.45 -31.50
N ALA A 36 1.92 -19.18 -32.78
CA ALA A 36 0.73 -18.53 -33.32
C ALA A 36 -0.53 -19.38 -33.06
N ILE A 37 -1.61 -18.71 -32.67
CA ILE A 37 -2.96 -19.29 -32.57
C ILE A 37 -3.69 -18.93 -33.89
N PRO A 38 -4.26 -19.90 -34.62
CA PRO A 38 -5.02 -19.63 -35.83
C PRO A 38 -6.32 -18.89 -35.51
N LYS A 39 -6.64 -17.89 -36.33
CA LYS A 39 -7.92 -17.20 -36.36
C LYS A 39 -8.79 -17.89 -37.41
N GLU A 40 -9.74 -18.69 -36.97
CA GLU A 40 -10.87 -19.13 -37.79
C GLU A 40 -12.00 -18.11 -37.66
N ALA A 41 -12.58 -17.75 -38.80
CA ALA A 41 -13.67 -16.81 -38.94
C ALA A 41 -14.99 -17.56 -39.20
N SER A 42 -16.05 -17.16 -38.51
CA SER A 42 -17.49 -17.28 -38.83
C SER A 42 -18.24 -17.12 -37.49
N GLY A 43 -19.30 -16.34 -37.31
CA GLY A 43 -20.32 -15.89 -38.24
C GLY A 43 -21.59 -16.71 -38.08
N LYS A 44 -22.35 -16.57 -36.98
CA LYS A 44 -23.82 -16.76 -36.92
C LYS A 44 -24.42 -16.49 -35.52
N ALA A 45 -25.39 -15.56 -35.53
CA ALA A 45 -26.65 -15.37 -34.78
C ALA A 45 -26.87 -15.92 -33.32
N PRO A 46 -27.75 -15.25 -32.54
CA PRO A 46 -28.01 -15.58 -31.13
C PRO A 46 -29.02 -16.73 -30.99
N SER A 47 -28.56 -17.87 -30.47
CA SER A 47 -29.43 -18.92 -29.96
C SER A 47 -29.56 -18.82 -28.44
N THR A 48 -30.76 -18.47 -28.00
CA THR A 48 -31.28 -18.80 -26.68
C THR A 48 -31.37 -20.33 -26.59
N GLY A 49 -30.45 -20.96 -25.86
CA GLY A 49 -30.40 -22.41 -25.75
C GLY A 49 -29.55 -22.85 -24.58
N GLU A 50 -30.24 -23.25 -23.52
CA GLU A 50 -29.89 -24.30 -22.57
C GLU A 50 -28.47 -24.33 -21.97
N LYS A 51 -28.46 -24.14 -20.65
CA LYS A 51 -27.34 -24.40 -19.73
C LYS A 51 -26.98 -25.89 -19.76
N SER A 52 -26.20 -26.33 -20.74
CA SER A 52 -25.45 -27.58 -20.61
C SER A 52 -24.27 -27.35 -19.66
N SER A 53 -24.31 -28.08 -18.55
CA SER A 53 -23.26 -28.22 -17.56
C SER A 53 -22.01 -28.81 -18.22
N SER A 54 -21.17 -27.95 -18.80
CA SER A 54 -19.81 -28.32 -19.16
C SER A 54 -19.04 -28.61 -17.87
N GLY A 55 -19.04 -29.88 -17.48
CA GLY A 55 -18.21 -30.40 -16.41
C GLY A 55 -16.76 -29.98 -16.63
N PRO A 56 -15.98 -29.76 -15.56
CA PRO A 56 -14.64 -29.23 -15.64
C PRO A 56 -13.80 -30.12 -16.55
N GLN A 57 -13.53 -29.67 -17.78
CA GLN A 57 -12.66 -30.37 -18.70
C GLN A 57 -11.30 -30.52 -18.02
N ARG A 58 -11.00 -31.76 -17.61
CA ARG A 58 -9.73 -32.15 -17.04
C ARG A 58 -8.66 -31.86 -18.09
N LYS A 59 -7.92 -30.78 -17.89
CA LYS A 59 -6.78 -30.44 -18.74
C LYS A 59 -5.88 -31.68 -18.83
N PRO A 60 -5.45 -32.09 -20.05
CA PRO A 60 -4.60 -33.26 -20.19
C PRO A 60 -3.37 -33.08 -19.29
N GLN A 61 -3.15 -34.04 -18.39
CA GLN A 61 -1.99 -34.07 -17.52
C GLN A 61 -0.75 -34.14 -18.42
N ARG A 62 -0.15 -32.97 -18.67
CA ARG A 62 1.18 -32.92 -19.26
C ARG A 62 2.10 -33.55 -18.23
N VAL A 63 2.67 -34.70 -18.57
CA VAL A 63 3.75 -35.33 -17.81
C VAL A 63 4.86 -34.29 -17.70
N LEU A 64 4.96 -33.67 -16.53
CA LEU A 64 5.96 -32.66 -16.25
C LEU A 64 7.30 -33.38 -16.17
N GLY A 65 8.20 -33.05 -17.10
CA GLY A 65 9.57 -33.56 -17.04
C GLY A 65 10.21 -33.26 -15.69
N VAL A 66 11.08 -34.16 -15.23
CA VAL A 66 11.74 -34.10 -13.91
C VAL A 66 12.43 -32.74 -13.69
N GLU A 67 12.98 -32.13 -14.74
CA GLU A 67 13.57 -30.78 -14.68
C GLU A 67 12.54 -29.67 -14.44
N ALA A 68 11.36 -29.74 -15.05
CA ALA A 68 10.29 -28.77 -14.82
C ALA A 68 9.76 -28.85 -13.39
N PHE A 69 9.74 -30.05 -12.80
CA PHE A 69 9.40 -30.24 -11.39
C PHE A 69 10.46 -29.60 -10.47
N ALA A 70 11.75 -29.84 -10.73
CA ALA A 70 12.86 -29.27 -9.96
C ALA A 70 12.98 -27.73 -10.08
N GLN A 71 12.56 -27.14 -11.21
CA GLN A 71 12.54 -25.68 -11.39
C GLN A 71 11.24 -25.05 -10.84
N SER A 72 10.12 -25.78 -10.86
CA SER A 72 8.85 -25.30 -10.29
C SER A 72 8.90 -25.16 -8.77
N SER A 73 9.60 -26.08 -8.09
CA SER A 73 9.80 -26.05 -6.64
C SER A 73 10.61 -24.81 -6.22
N LYS A 74 11.66 -24.43 -6.98
CA LYS A 74 12.46 -23.23 -6.72
C LYS A 74 11.63 -21.94 -6.77
N LYS A 75 10.74 -21.79 -7.75
CA LYS A 75 9.86 -20.61 -7.85
C LYS A 75 8.84 -20.55 -6.71
N GLY A 76 8.30 -21.71 -6.30
CA GLY A 76 7.41 -21.81 -5.14
C GLY A 76 8.11 -21.44 -3.83
N VAL A 77 9.32 -21.98 -3.61
CA VAL A 77 10.14 -21.72 -2.42
C VAL A 77 10.55 -20.25 -2.33
N VAL A 78 11.01 -19.64 -3.43
CA VAL A 78 11.37 -18.21 -3.44
C VAL A 78 10.16 -17.34 -3.13
N LYS A 79 8.99 -17.65 -3.69
CA LYS A 79 7.74 -16.93 -3.39
C LYS A 79 7.32 -17.11 -1.93
N ALA A 80 7.47 -18.32 -1.38
CA ALA A 80 7.20 -18.61 0.02
C ALA A 80 8.13 -17.83 0.96
N LEU A 81 9.44 -17.80 0.69
CA LEU A 81 10.43 -17.02 1.44
C LEU A 81 10.12 -15.52 1.40
N HIS A 82 9.81 -14.99 0.22
CA HIS A 82 9.42 -13.58 0.08
C HIS A 82 8.14 -13.27 0.87
N SER A 83 7.13 -14.15 0.81
CA SER A 83 5.89 -13.99 1.58
C SER A 83 6.12 -14.09 3.09
N PHE A 84 7.05 -14.94 3.54
CA PHE A 84 7.43 -15.07 4.94
C PHE A 84 8.12 -13.80 5.45
N ARG A 85 9.10 -13.28 4.71
CA ARG A 85 9.77 -12.01 5.02
C ARG A 85 8.78 -10.86 5.07
N ALA A 86 7.87 -10.76 4.09
CA ALA A 86 6.84 -9.72 4.07
C ALA A 86 5.89 -9.79 5.27
N ARG A 87 5.48 -11.00 5.68
CA ARG A 87 4.66 -11.20 6.89
C ARG A 87 5.41 -10.79 8.16
N HIS A 88 6.68 -11.16 8.28
CA HIS A 88 7.52 -10.75 9.41
C HIS A 88 7.70 -9.23 9.47
N GLU A 89 8.01 -8.61 8.33
CA GLU A 89 8.17 -7.16 8.23
C GLU A 89 6.88 -6.43 8.62
N LYS A 90 5.72 -6.93 8.16
CA LYS A 90 4.41 -6.39 8.57
C LYS A 90 4.20 -6.51 10.08
N LYS A 91 4.52 -7.65 10.69
CA LYS A 91 4.44 -7.84 12.14
C LYS A 91 5.38 -6.88 12.89
N ARG A 92 6.63 -6.73 12.45
CA ARG A 92 7.59 -5.78 13.05
C ARG A 92 7.07 -4.35 13.02
N ARG A 93 6.55 -3.90 11.88
CA ARG A 93 5.96 -2.56 11.73
C ARG A 93 4.77 -2.34 12.65
N HIS A 94 3.88 -3.33 12.76
CA HIS A 94 2.72 -3.28 13.65
C HIS A 94 3.12 -3.17 15.12
N VAL A 95 4.05 -4.02 15.55
CA VAL A 95 4.59 -3.99 16.92
C VAL A 95 5.26 -2.64 17.19
N ALA A 96 6.09 -2.14 16.26
CA ALA A 96 6.73 -0.84 16.40
C ALA A 96 5.72 0.32 16.50
N GLN A 97 4.61 0.27 15.75
CA GLN A 97 3.53 1.25 15.85
C GLN A 97 2.86 1.20 17.22
N LYS A 98 2.52 0.01 17.73
CA LYS A 98 1.96 -0.17 19.09
C LYS A 98 2.91 0.34 20.16
N LEU A 99 4.20 0.03 20.08
CA LEU A 99 5.21 0.52 21.02
C LEU A 99 5.32 2.05 21.00
N ARG A 100 5.22 2.68 19.83
CA ARG A 100 5.18 4.15 19.71
C ARG A 100 3.92 4.75 20.33
N GLN A 101 2.76 4.13 20.10
CA GLN A 101 1.50 4.57 20.71
C GLN A 101 1.55 4.45 22.23
N TYR A 102 1.98 3.30 22.75
CA TYR A 102 2.17 3.08 24.18
C TYR A 102 3.15 4.09 24.78
N SER A 103 4.30 4.32 24.13
CA SER A 103 5.28 5.32 24.58
C SER A 103 4.70 6.74 24.61
N LYS A 104 3.75 7.07 23.73
CA LYS A 104 3.06 8.37 23.76
C LYS A 104 2.11 8.48 24.95
N VAL A 105 1.30 7.45 25.21
CA VAL A 105 0.38 7.41 26.37
C VAL A 105 1.16 7.47 27.68
N MET A 106 2.23 6.68 27.81
CA MET A 106 3.10 6.73 28.99
C MET A 106 3.67 8.13 29.24
N LYS A 107 4.12 8.82 28.18
CA LYS A 107 4.57 10.21 28.30
C LYS A 107 3.46 11.18 28.70
N GLN A 108 2.23 10.97 28.22
CA GLN A 108 1.07 11.80 28.60
C GLN A 108 0.71 11.63 30.07
N GLU A 109 0.80 10.42 30.59
CA GLU A 109 0.54 10.08 32.00
C GLU A 109 1.72 10.46 32.93
N GLY A 110 2.80 11.05 32.40
CA GLY A 110 3.97 11.46 33.18
C GLY A 110 4.97 10.34 33.46
N TYR A 111 4.78 9.14 32.90
CA TYR A 111 5.75 8.05 33.01
C TYR A 111 6.86 8.20 31.96
N VAL A 112 8.12 8.02 32.38
CA VAL A 112 9.28 8.01 31.48
C VAL A 112 9.37 6.63 30.80
N PRO A 113 9.14 6.53 29.46
CA PRO A 113 9.22 5.26 28.76
C PRO A 113 10.64 4.70 28.86
N GLY A 114 10.76 3.49 29.40
CA GLY A 114 12.04 2.82 29.66
C GLY A 114 12.46 2.78 31.14
N GLN A 115 11.80 3.52 32.04
CA GLN A 115 12.07 3.45 33.49
C GLN A 115 11.08 2.56 34.28
N GLY A 116 9.95 2.15 33.68
CA GLY A 116 8.76 1.71 34.42
C GLY A 116 8.53 0.22 34.68
N ALA A 117 9.43 -0.72 34.39
CA ALA A 117 9.17 -2.15 34.73
C ALA A 117 10.42 -3.03 34.90
N SER A 118 11.57 -2.66 34.31
CA SER A 118 12.83 -3.40 34.46
C SER A 118 13.77 -2.72 35.46
N ARG A 119 13.22 -2.27 36.58
CA ARG A 119 14.01 -1.75 37.70
C ARG A 119 13.47 -2.32 38.99
N LYS A 120 13.65 -3.63 39.17
CA LYS A 120 13.99 -4.33 40.44
C LYS A 120 14.41 -5.77 40.11
N ARG A 121 15.46 -5.95 39.31
CA ARG A 121 16.43 -7.00 39.64
C ARG A 121 17.61 -6.24 40.22
N SER A 122 17.58 -5.98 41.52
CA SER A 122 18.79 -5.63 42.24
C SER A 122 19.79 -6.73 41.92
N THR A 123 20.72 -6.43 41.03
CA THR A 123 21.91 -7.24 40.77
C THR A 123 22.87 -6.89 41.90
N GLU A 124 22.44 -7.13 43.13
CA GLU A 124 23.34 -7.05 44.27
C GLU A 124 24.09 -8.39 44.30
N HIS A 125 25.41 -8.26 44.18
CA HIS A 125 26.44 -9.30 44.33
C HIS A 125 26.52 -10.39 43.25
N VAL A 126 27.38 -10.18 42.23
CA VAL A 126 28.56 -11.03 42.00
C VAL A 126 29.65 -10.17 41.34
N ASN A 127 30.58 -9.65 42.15
CA ASN A 127 31.92 -9.31 41.69
C ASN A 127 32.61 -10.64 41.36
N GLY A 128 32.67 -11.00 40.08
CA GLY A 128 33.25 -12.26 39.65
C GLY A 128 33.71 -12.16 38.20
N ASP A 129 34.97 -11.76 38.06
CA ASP A 129 35.74 -11.75 36.83
C ASP A 129 35.61 -13.10 36.11
N SER A 130 34.86 -13.15 35.02
CA SER A 130 34.63 -14.36 34.24
C SER A 130 34.28 -13.99 32.80
N LYS A 131 35.26 -14.26 31.93
CA LYS A 131 35.21 -14.29 30.47
C LYS A 131 33.80 -14.49 29.89
N ALA A 132 33.43 -13.56 29.02
CA ALA A 132 32.24 -13.63 28.18
C ALA A 132 32.12 -14.98 27.45
N PRO A 133 31.05 -15.78 27.68
CA PRO A 133 30.70 -16.83 26.76
C PRO A 133 29.99 -16.22 25.55
N ASN A 134 30.54 -16.57 24.40
CA ASN A 134 30.04 -16.30 23.06
C ASN A 134 28.54 -16.61 22.97
N SER A 135 27.72 -15.58 22.78
CA SER A 135 26.25 -15.65 22.75
C SER A 135 25.77 -16.46 21.55
N THR A 136 25.46 -17.72 21.81
CA THR A 136 24.81 -18.66 20.90
C THR A 136 23.46 -18.10 20.42
N ASN A 137 23.22 -18.18 19.11
CA ASN A 137 21.97 -17.88 18.44
C ASN A 137 20.82 -18.78 18.96
N GLY A 138 20.18 -18.36 20.05
CA GLY A 138 18.95 -18.97 20.57
C GLY A 138 17.72 -18.51 19.79
N ASN A 139 17.41 -19.21 18.71
CA ASN A 139 16.11 -19.16 18.03
C ASN A 139 15.08 -19.95 18.87
N GLU A 140 14.65 -19.39 20.00
CA GLU A 140 13.60 -19.98 20.84
C GLU A 140 12.25 -19.29 20.65
N GLY A 141 11.22 -20.12 20.82
CA GLY A 141 9.85 -19.92 20.38
C GLY A 141 9.17 -18.65 20.91
N TYR A 142 8.29 -18.09 20.09
CA TYR A 142 7.20 -17.28 20.60
C TYR A 142 5.88 -18.01 20.48
N SER A 143 5.47 -18.42 21.67
CA SER A 143 4.18 -18.92 22.10
C SER A 143 3.04 -17.96 21.78
N THR A 144 1.90 -18.63 21.59
CA THR A 144 0.48 -18.27 21.68
C THR A 144 0.01 -16.90 22.20
N GLU A 145 -1.11 -16.50 21.60
CA GLU A 145 -2.31 -15.96 22.24
C GLU A 145 -2.22 -14.71 23.12
N ALA A 146 -2.81 -13.62 22.61
CA ALA A 146 -3.73 -12.80 23.42
C ALA A 146 -4.65 -12.01 22.48
N LYS A 147 -5.89 -12.51 22.38
CA LYS A 147 -7.05 -11.71 22.04
C LYS A 147 -7.13 -10.58 23.06
N ASN A 148 -7.29 -9.34 22.60
CA ASN A 148 -7.97 -8.31 23.38
C ASN A 148 -8.44 -7.20 22.45
N ASP A 149 -9.71 -7.30 22.12
CA ASP A 149 -10.58 -6.25 21.65
C ASP A 149 -10.65 -5.14 22.70
N LYS A 150 -10.30 -3.90 22.35
CA LYS A 150 -10.79 -2.68 23.01
C LYS A 150 -10.34 -1.43 22.25
N ASP A 151 -11.01 -1.15 21.13
CA ASP A 151 -10.96 0.16 20.49
C ASP A 151 -11.89 1.13 21.22
N LEU A 152 -11.34 1.81 22.24
CA LEU A 152 -11.94 2.97 22.86
C LEU A 152 -11.15 4.21 22.40
N ASN A 153 -11.65 4.92 21.38
CA ASN A 153 -11.17 6.27 21.09
C ASN A 153 -12.36 7.14 20.65
N GLN A 154 -12.85 7.93 21.61
CA GLN A 154 -13.84 8.98 21.40
C GLN A 154 -13.06 10.30 21.32
N SER A 155 -12.80 10.77 20.10
CA SER A 155 -12.41 12.16 19.86
C SER A 155 -13.68 12.94 19.53
N THR A 156 -14.08 13.78 20.47
CA THR A 156 -15.11 14.82 20.33
C THR A 156 -14.46 16.05 19.69
N ASN A 157 -14.90 16.40 18.47
CA ASN A 157 -14.72 17.75 17.94
C ASN A 157 -16.11 18.34 17.76
N GLU A 158 -16.53 19.10 18.78
CA GLU A 158 -17.62 20.06 18.67
C GLU A 158 -17.09 21.28 17.91
N ALA A 159 -17.66 21.56 16.74
CA ALA A 159 -17.52 22.83 16.05
C ALA A 159 -18.91 23.23 15.53
N SER A 160 -19.68 23.79 16.44
CA SER A 160 -20.93 24.49 16.24
C SER A 160 -20.66 25.78 15.46
N ASN A 161 -21.07 25.80 14.19
CA ASN A 161 -21.25 27.03 13.40
C ASN A 161 -22.69 27.04 12.88
N SER A 162 -23.63 27.56 13.68
CA SER A 162 -24.98 27.91 13.22
C SER A 162 -25.16 29.42 13.32
N ALA A 163 -24.90 30.09 12.21
CA ALA A 163 -25.18 31.51 12.03
C ALA A 163 -26.51 31.70 11.30
N ILE A 164 -27.41 32.43 11.96
CA ILE A 164 -28.24 33.51 11.41
C ILE A 164 -29.30 33.12 10.37
N ALA A 165 -30.56 33.04 10.82
CA ALA A 165 -31.71 33.52 10.07
C ALA A 165 -32.78 34.03 11.03
N THR A 166 -33.03 35.32 10.95
CA THR A 166 -33.85 36.18 11.80
C THR A 166 -35.30 36.10 11.35
N GLU A 167 -36.17 35.36 12.04
CA GLU A 167 -37.63 35.47 11.84
C GLU A 167 -38.41 35.45 13.16
N LEU A 168 -39.54 36.16 13.11
CA LEU A 168 -40.25 36.80 14.21
C LEU A 168 -40.80 35.86 15.30
N PRO A 169 -40.81 36.30 16.59
CA PRO A 169 -41.26 35.49 17.70
C PRO A 169 -42.79 35.40 17.75
N THR A 170 -43.35 34.26 17.37
CA THR A 170 -44.72 33.91 17.77
C THR A 170 -44.72 33.37 19.21
N PRO A 171 -45.75 33.61 20.04
CA PRO A 171 -45.82 33.09 21.39
C PRO A 171 -46.04 31.56 21.37
N HIS A 172 -44.93 30.83 21.32
CA HIS A 172 -44.92 29.38 21.30
C HIS A 172 -45.31 28.81 22.66
N ARG A 173 -46.43 28.10 22.70
CA ARG A 173 -46.74 27.13 23.76
C ARG A 173 -45.53 26.21 23.91
N SER A 174 -44.94 26.16 25.10
CA SER A 174 -43.76 25.35 25.39
C SER A 174 -44.10 23.87 25.21
N ALA A 175 -43.94 23.36 23.99
CA ALA A 175 -44.03 21.94 23.71
C ALA A 175 -43.02 21.24 24.61
N LYS A 176 -43.51 20.31 25.43
CA LYS A 176 -42.69 19.51 26.34
C LYS A 176 -41.60 18.85 25.49
N LYS A 177 -40.34 19.23 25.74
CA LYS A 177 -39.18 18.64 25.05
C LYS A 177 -39.24 17.13 25.26
N SER A 178 -39.43 16.36 24.19
CA SER A 178 -39.34 14.91 24.29
C SER A 178 -37.93 14.56 24.76
N LYS A 179 -37.81 13.59 25.67
CA LYS A 179 -36.51 13.12 26.15
C LYS A 179 -35.76 12.57 24.93
N SER A 180 -34.62 13.17 24.61
CA SER A 180 -33.77 12.72 23.50
C SER A 180 -33.37 11.26 23.73
N ASN A 181 -33.41 10.45 22.68
CA ASN A 181 -32.96 9.07 22.75
C ASN A 181 -31.47 9.05 23.16
N PRO A 182 -31.09 8.37 24.26
CA PRO A 182 -29.72 8.38 24.77
C PRO A 182 -28.69 7.83 23.77
N PHE A 183 -29.12 7.07 22.76
CA PHE A 183 -28.26 6.44 21.77
C PHE A 183 -28.12 7.21 20.46
N GLN A 184 -28.78 8.35 20.29
CA GLN A 184 -28.81 9.07 19.01
C GLN A 184 -27.41 9.46 18.50
N LYS A 185 -26.54 9.94 19.39
CA LYS A 185 -25.14 10.25 19.06
C LYS A 185 -24.34 9.00 18.66
N SER A 186 -24.63 7.86 19.29
CA SER A 186 -23.96 6.60 18.98
C SER A 186 -24.37 6.06 17.62
N LEU A 187 -25.65 6.18 17.25
CA LEU A 187 -26.17 5.78 15.95
C LEU A 187 -25.55 6.62 14.83
N GLN A 188 -25.56 7.95 14.97
CA GLN A 188 -24.94 8.85 14.00
C GLN A 188 -23.45 8.55 13.79
N LYS A 189 -22.71 8.28 14.87
CA LYS A 189 -21.29 7.92 14.78
C LYS A 189 -21.07 6.57 14.10
N ALA A 190 -21.96 5.60 14.32
CA ALA A 190 -21.89 4.29 13.66
C ALA A 190 -22.15 4.42 12.15
N GLU A 191 -23.11 5.25 11.75
CA GLU A 191 -23.42 5.55 10.35
C GLU A 191 -22.24 6.23 9.65
N GLN A 192 -21.68 7.28 10.24
CA GLN A 192 -20.50 7.96 9.70
C GLN A 192 -19.32 7.01 9.47
N ARG A 193 -19.02 6.14 10.44
CA ARG A 193 -17.96 5.13 10.29
C ARG A 193 -18.23 4.14 9.16
N LYS A 194 -19.49 3.77 8.96
CA LYS A 194 -19.89 2.88 7.85
C LYS A 194 -19.66 3.58 6.51
N GLU A 195 -20.08 4.84 6.40
CA GLU A 195 -19.88 5.64 5.20
C GLU A 195 -18.40 5.86 4.86
N GLU A 196 -17.57 6.17 5.86
CA GLU A 196 -16.11 6.31 5.68
C GLU A 196 -15.46 5.02 5.18
N MET A 197 -15.88 3.87 5.73
CA MET A 197 -15.40 2.56 5.29
C MET A 197 -15.82 2.26 3.85
N ASP A 198 -17.07 2.56 3.50
CA ASP A 198 -17.60 2.35 2.15
C ASP A 198 -16.91 3.27 1.13
N GLN A 199 -16.69 4.55 1.46
CA GLN A 199 -15.95 5.49 0.62
C GLN A 199 -14.52 5.01 0.36
N LYS A 200 -13.80 4.63 1.42
CA LYS A 200 -12.43 4.11 1.32
C LYS A 200 -12.36 2.83 0.50
N GLN A 201 -13.37 1.98 0.58
CA GLN A 201 -13.47 0.77 -0.24
C GLN A 201 -13.69 1.12 -1.72
N LYS A 202 -14.59 2.05 -2.03
CA LYS A 202 -14.82 2.55 -3.39
C LYS A 202 -13.56 3.16 -4.00
N GLU A 203 -12.86 4.01 -3.25
CA GLU A 203 -11.60 4.62 -3.71
C GLU A 203 -10.54 3.56 -4.04
N ARG A 204 -10.44 2.52 -3.20
CA ARG A 204 -9.51 1.41 -3.43
C ARG A 204 -9.88 0.63 -4.69
N GLU A 205 -11.15 0.29 -4.86
CA GLU A 205 -11.65 -0.42 -6.04
C GLU A 205 -11.43 0.39 -7.33
N GLU A 206 -11.73 1.69 -7.30
CA GLU A 206 -11.46 2.58 -8.42
C GLU A 206 -9.97 2.66 -8.75
N GLY A 207 -9.11 2.76 -7.73
CA GLY A 207 -7.66 2.76 -7.90
C GLY A 207 -7.16 1.47 -8.60
N GLU A 208 -7.68 0.32 -8.19
CA GLU A 208 -7.37 -0.97 -8.83
C GLU A 208 -7.91 -1.05 -10.25
N ARG A 209 -9.14 -0.58 -10.52
CA ARG A 209 -9.74 -0.51 -11.86
C ARG A 209 -8.93 0.39 -12.80
N ARG A 210 -8.50 1.57 -12.34
CA ARG A 210 -7.65 2.49 -13.10
C ARG A 210 -6.30 1.86 -13.43
N ARG A 211 -5.65 1.20 -12.46
CA ARG A 211 -4.38 0.46 -12.68
C ARG A 211 -4.55 -0.66 -13.70
N ARG A 212 -5.63 -1.43 -13.60
CA ARG A 212 -5.93 -2.53 -14.53
C ARG A 212 -6.18 -2.02 -15.95
N LYS A 213 -6.92 -0.92 -16.12
CA LYS A 213 -7.16 -0.28 -17.42
C LYS A 213 -5.84 0.16 -18.08
N LYS A 214 -5.00 0.91 -17.35
CA LYS A 214 -3.67 1.34 -17.85
C LYS A 214 -2.78 0.17 -18.26
N LEU A 215 -2.80 -0.92 -17.50
CA LEU A 215 -2.01 -2.11 -17.83
C LEU A 215 -2.53 -2.79 -19.11
N ARG A 216 -3.85 -2.86 -19.29
CA ARG A 216 -4.48 -3.40 -20.51
C ARG A 216 -4.11 -2.55 -21.73
N GLU A 217 -4.24 -1.24 -21.63
CA GLU A 217 -3.85 -0.29 -22.69
C GLU A 217 -2.37 -0.42 -23.03
N ARG A 218 -1.49 -0.51 -22.03
CA ARG A 218 -0.05 -0.73 -22.26
C ARG A 218 0.19 -2.02 -23.03
N ARG A 219 -0.44 -3.13 -22.63
CA ARG A 219 -0.30 -4.42 -23.33
C ARG A 219 -0.82 -4.34 -24.77
N GLN A 220 -1.96 -3.71 -25.00
CA GLN A 220 -2.52 -3.51 -26.35
C GLN A 220 -1.59 -2.68 -27.22
N ARG A 221 -1.05 -1.56 -26.69
CA ARG A 221 -0.09 -0.72 -27.41
C ARG A 221 1.20 -1.47 -27.73
N THR A 222 1.77 -2.20 -26.76
CA THR A 222 2.94 -3.05 -27.01
C THR A 222 2.63 -4.10 -28.06
N GLN A 223 1.46 -4.74 -28.01
CA GLN A 223 1.04 -5.72 -29.00
C GLN A 223 0.99 -5.11 -30.39
N GLN A 224 0.34 -3.96 -30.57
CA GLN A 224 0.25 -3.24 -31.85
C GLN A 224 1.62 -2.84 -32.40
N LEU A 225 2.50 -2.28 -31.57
CA LEU A 225 3.85 -1.88 -31.98
C LEU A 225 4.76 -3.09 -32.27
N SER A 226 4.48 -4.24 -31.64
CA SER A 226 5.21 -5.48 -31.91
C SER A 226 4.75 -6.23 -33.15
N GLN A 227 3.65 -5.80 -33.79
CA GLN A 227 3.15 -6.44 -35.00
C GLN A 227 4.20 -6.34 -36.13
N ARG A 228 4.40 -7.47 -36.80
CA ARG A 228 5.30 -7.60 -37.95
C ARG A 228 4.51 -8.14 -39.15
N THR A 229 4.94 -7.77 -40.35
CA THR A 229 4.41 -8.30 -41.61
C THR A 229 4.81 -9.77 -41.79
N ARG A 230 4.25 -10.45 -42.79
CA ARG A 230 4.64 -11.85 -43.11
C ARG A 230 6.15 -12.01 -43.35
N LYS A 231 6.82 -10.98 -43.89
CA LYS A 231 8.27 -10.94 -44.13
C LYS A 231 9.08 -10.51 -42.89
N GLY A 232 8.43 -10.33 -41.73
CA GLY A 232 9.10 -9.97 -40.47
C GLY A 232 9.38 -8.48 -40.26
N GLN A 233 9.03 -7.61 -41.22
CA GLN A 233 9.22 -6.16 -41.07
C GLN A 233 8.20 -5.58 -40.08
N PRO A 234 8.55 -4.57 -39.27
CA PRO A 234 7.58 -3.92 -38.39
C PRO A 234 6.47 -3.24 -39.21
N VAL A 235 5.23 -3.29 -38.71
CA VAL A 235 4.11 -2.57 -39.34
C VAL A 235 4.25 -1.07 -39.04
N MET A 236 4.86 -0.33 -39.98
CA MET A 236 5.24 1.08 -39.81
C MET A 236 4.07 2.01 -39.51
N GLN A 237 2.86 1.70 -39.97
CA GLN A 237 1.65 2.49 -39.69
C GLN A 237 1.46 2.76 -38.19
N ASN A 238 1.63 1.74 -37.35
CA ASN A 238 1.45 1.85 -35.89
C ASN A 238 2.56 2.71 -35.26
N VAL A 239 3.79 2.61 -35.79
CA VAL A 239 4.95 3.36 -35.31
C VAL A 239 4.82 4.84 -35.66
N VAL A 240 4.48 5.14 -36.93
CA VAL A 240 4.27 6.51 -37.41
C VAL A 240 3.15 7.19 -36.64
N HIS A 241 2.02 6.50 -36.41
CA HIS A 241 0.93 7.04 -35.61
C HIS A 241 1.38 7.40 -34.19
N ASP A 242 2.21 6.56 -33.55
CA ASP A 242 2.76 6.84 -32.21
C ASP A 242 3.73 8.03 -32.19
N ILE A 243 4.48 8.25 -33.27
CA ILE A 243 5.37 9.40 -33.42
C ILE A 243 4.56 10.69 -33.62
N LEU A 244 3.58 10.68 -34.53
CA LEU A 244 2.71 11.84 -34.77
C LEU A 244 1.95 12.25 -33.51
N GLN A 245 1.44 11.29 -32.73
CA GLN A 245 0.81 11.61 -31.44
C GLN A 245 1.77 12.27 -30.44
N LYS A 246 3.06 11.90 -30.44
CA LYS A 246 4.08 12.53 -29.57
C LYS A 246 4.39 13.95 -30.01
N LEU A 247 4.52 14.18 -31.32
CA LEU A 247 4.74 15.51 -31.89
C LEU A 247 3.54 16.44 -31.61
N ALA A 248 2.32 15.98 -31.88
CA ALA A 248 1.10 16.75 -31.57
C ALA A 248 0.96 17.08 -30.07
N LYS A 249 1.50 16.22 -29.19
CA LYS A 249 1.53 16.47 -27.74
C LYS A 249 2.60 17.49 -27.34
N GLN A 250 3.68 17.63 -28.11
CA GLN A 250 4.72 18.63 -27.90
C GLN A 250 4.30 19.99 -28.47
N GLU A 251 3.62 20.00 -29.63
CA GLU A 251 3.14 21.21 -30.29
C GLU A 251 1.99 21.87 -29.54
N LYS A 252 1.16 21.11 -28.82
CA LYS A 252 0.24 21.71 -27.86
C LYS A 252 1.10 22.33 -26.76
N PRO A 253 1.25 23.67 -26.70
CA PRO A 253 2.00 24.30 -25.63
C PRO A 253 1.40 23.75 -24.34
N GLN A 254 2.24 23.38 -23.39
CA GLN A 254 1.78 23.00 -22.06
C GLN A 254 1.09 24.22 -21.46
N GLN A 255 -0.19 24.42 -21.80
CA GLN A 255 -1.11 25.27 -21.08
C GLN A 255 -0.91 24.86 -19.64
N PRO A 256 -0.38 25.75 -18.78
CA PRO A 256 0.16 25.37 -17.49
C PRO A 256 -0.93 24.65 -16.71
N ILE A 257 -0.86 23.33 -16.68
CA ILE A 257 -1.75 22.47 -15.88
C ILE A 257 -1.62 22.88 -14.40
N SER A 258 -0.49 23.48 -14.06
CA SER A 258 -0.22 24.13 -12.78
C SER A 258 -1.09 25.35 -12.48
N ALA A 259 -1.58 26.15 -13.45
CA ALA A 259 -2.32 27.36 -13.12
C ALA A 259 -3.70 27.05 -12.51
N LYS A 260 -4.48 26.17 -13.15
CA LYS A 260 -5.81 25.78 -12.65
C LYS A 260 -5.74 24.87 -11.42
N GLN A 261 -4.79 23.94 -11.36
CA GLN A 261 -4.62 23.06 -10.19
C GLN A 261 -3.97 23.77 -8.99
N ALA A 262 -3.19 24.85 -9.20
CA ALA A 262 -2.69 25.69 -8.11
C ALA A 262 -3.77 26.63 -7.56
N GLU A 263 -4.70 27.09 -8.39
CA GLU A 263 -5.85 27.88 -7.92
C GLU A 263 -6.80 27.04 -7.05
N GLU A 264 -7.08 25.80 -7.45
CA GLU A 264 -7.97 24.90 -6.71
C GLU A 264 -7.37 24.46 -5.36
N LYS A 265 -6.04 24.36 -5.25
CA LYS A 265 -5.34 24.11 -3.97
C LYS A 265 -5.18 25.33 -3.06
N ARG A 266 -5.47 26.55 -3.55
CA ARG A 266 -5.42 27.77 -2.74
C ARG A 266 -6.77 28.13 -2.09
N LYS A 267 -7.87 27.53 -2.53
CA LYS A 267 -9.24 27.84 -2.08
C LYS A 267 -9.85 26.81 -1.13
N GLY A 268 -9.13 25.75 -0.77
CA GLY A 268 -9.53 24.74 0.23
C GLY A 268 -8.43 24.54 1.27
#